data_AF-A0AAN0QY36-F1
#
_entry.id   AF-A0AAN0QY36-F1
#
_cell.length_a   1.000
_cell.length_b   1.000
_cell.length_c   1.000
_cell.angle_alpha   90.00
_cell.angle_beta   90.00
_cell.angle_gamma   90.00
#
_symmetry.space_group_name_H-M   'P 1'
#
loop_
_entity.id
_entity.type
_entity.pdbx_description
1 polymer ?
#
loop_
_entity_poly.entity_id
_entity_poly.type
_entity_poly.pdbx_seq_one_letter_code
_entity_poly.pdbx_strand_id
1 'polypeptide(L)' 'MSIKPGPKRTNEDGTPDKRQRVTPEKQKDHPDLKPHKHKKGE' A
#
# COMPACT_ATOMS: atom_id res chain seq x y z
N MET A 1 -8.46 -20.39 11.21
CA MET A 1 -7.10 -19.94 11.58
C MET A 1 -6.76 -18.74 10.71
N SER A 2 -6.57 -17.57 11.31
CA SER A 2 -6.18 -16.37 10.56
C SER A 2 -4.67 -16.43 10.33
N ILE A 3 -4.25 -16.78 9.12
CA ILE A 3 -2.83 -16.76 8.75
C ILE A 3 -2.41 -15.30 8.76
N LYS A 4 -1.52 -14.93 9.68
CA LYS A 4 -0.93 -13.59 9.69
C LYS A 4 -0.16 -13.40 8.38
N PRO A 5 -0.21 -12.20 7.77
CA PRO A 5 0.59 -11.92 6.59
C PRO A 5 2.06 -12.22 6.90
N GLY A 6 2.73 -12.92 5.97
CA GLY A 6 4.17 -13.15 6.08
C GLY A 6 4.97 -11.83 5.97
N PRO A 7 6.28 -11.89 6.22
CA PRO A 7 7.15 -10.73 6.09
C PRO A 7 7.05 -10.11 4.69
N LYS A 8 7.05 -8.78 4.64
CA LYS A 8 7.11 -8.03 3.38
C LYS A 8 8.43 -8.29 2.68
N ARG A 9 8.42 -8.26 1.34
CA ARG A 9 9.64 -8.44 0.54
C ARG A 9 10.43 -7.13 0.57
N THR A 10 11.74 -7.27 0.62
CA THR A 10 12.69 -6.16 0.47
C THR A 10 13.34 -6.23 -0.90
N ASN A 11 13.88 -5.10 -1.36
CA ASN A 11 14.78 -5.08 -2.52
C ASN A 11 16.13 -5.73 -2.15
N GLU A 12 17.00 -5.90 -3.15
CA GLU A 12 18.36 -6.43 -2.96
C GLU A 12 19.19 -5.55 -2.01
N ASP A 13 18.98 -4.23 -2.05
CA ASP A 13 19.60 -3.24 -1.16
C ASP A 13 19.02 -3.24 0.27
N GLY A 14 18.09 -4.15 0.60
CA GLY A 14 17.41 -4.20 1.90
C GLY A 14 16.34 -3.14 2.13
N THR A 15 16.14 -2.21 1.18
CA THR A 15 15.08 -1.21 1.26
C THR A 15 13.69 -1.85 1.06
N PRO A 16 12.61 -1.29 1.64
CA PRO A 16 11.26 -1.79 1.41
C PRO A 16 10.88 -1.73 -0.08
N ASP A 17 10.32 -2.83 -0.61
CA ASP A 17 9.82 -2.86 -1.98
C ASP A 17 8.58 -1.96 -2.11
N LYS A 18 8.72 -0.83 -2.82
CA LYS A 18 7.66 0.16 -3.06
C LYS A 18 6.50 -0.38 -3.92
N ARG A 19 6.69 -1.51 -4.61
CA ARG A 19 5.61 -2.19 -5.36
C ARG A 19 4.62 -2.89 -4.43
N GLN A 20 4.98 -3.11 -3.16
CA GLN A 20 4.11 -3.78 -2.21
C GLN A 20 3.05 -2.84 -1.65
N ARG A 21 1.85 -3.37 -1.43
CA ARG A 21 0.78 -2.64 -0.73
C ARG A 21 1.20 -2.31 0.69
N VAL A 22 0.81 -1.13 1.17
CA VAL A 22 0.92 -0.74 2.58
C VAL A 22 0.10 -1.70 3.45
N THR A 23 0.61 -2.03 4.64
CA THR A 23 -0.13 -2.90 5.58
C THR A 23 -1.22 -2.06 6.27
N PRO A 24 -2.38 -2.65 6.62
CA PRO A 24 -3.47 -1.91 7.27
C PRO A 24 -3.02 -1.15 8.53
N GLU A 25 -2.09 -1.71 9.31
CA GLU A 25 -1.53 -1.09 10.51
C GLU A 25 -0.77 0.21 10.21
N LYS A 26 0.02 0.23 9.12
CA LYS A 26 0.82 1.38 8.70
C LYS A 26 0.04 2.36 7.82
N GLN A 27 -1.15 1.99 7.36
CA GLN A 27 -1.96 2.82 6.46
C GLN A 27 -2.20 4.22 7.04
N LYS A 28 -2.30 4.35 8.37
CA LYS A 28 -2.49 5.62 9.08
C LYS A 28 -1.34 6.61 8.92
N ASP A 29 -0.13 6.11 8.63
CA ASP A 29 1.06 6.92 8.40
C ASP A 29 1.13 7.47 6.97
N HIS A 30 0.26 6.96 6.07
CA HIS A 30 0.21 7.37 4.68
C HIS A 30 -1.01 8.29 4.45
N PRO A 31 -0.81 9.50 3.90
CA PRO A 31 -1.91 10.42 3.65
C PRO A 31 -2.84 9.87 2.55
N ASP A 32 -4.14 10.10 2.73
CA ASP A 32 -5.12 9.77 1.72
C ASP A 32 -4.89 10.57 0.44
N LEU A 33 -4.99 9.90 -0.70
CA LEU A 33 -4.94 10.56 -2.00
C LEU A 33 -6.20 11.43 -2.18
N LYS A 34 -6.02 12.58 -2.81
CA LYS A 34 -7.15 13.44 -3.18
C LYS A 34 -8.12 12.63 -4.06
N PRO A 35 -9.44 12.67 -3.78
CA PRO A 35 -10.40 11.94 -4.58
C PRO A 35 -10.35 12.46 -6.02
N HIS A 36 -10.22 11.53 -6.96
CA HIS A 36 -10.27 11.87 -8.38
C HIS A 36 -11.72 12.13 -8.79
N LYS A 37 -12.02 13.35 -9.27
CA LYS A 37 -13.33 13.68 -9.83
C LYS A 37 -13.41 13.19 -11.27
N HIS A 38 -14.07 12.05 -11.49
CA HIS A 38 -14.31 11.55 -12.84
C HIS A 38 -15.24 12.51 -13.60
N LYS A 39 -14.87 12.86 -14.84
CA LYS A 39 -15.80 13.49 -15.77
C LYS A 39 -16.80 12.42 -16.21
N LYS A 40 -18.09 12.77 -16.23
CA LYS A 40 -19.11 11.90 -16.83
C LYS A 40 -18.85 11.89 -18.34
N GLY A 41 -18.79 10.70 -18.93
CA GLY A 41 -18.74 10.56 -20.40
C GLY A 41 -20.03 11.08 -21.04
N GLU A 42 -19.95 11.42 -22.32
CA GLU A 42 -21.12 11.69 -23.15
C GLU A 42 -21.96 10.43 -23.35
#